data_AF-A0A6L9EIM7-F1
#
_entry.id   AF-A0A6L9EIM7-F1
#
_cell.length_a   1.000
_cell.length_b   1.000
_cell.length_c   1.000
_cell.angle_alpha   90.00
_cell.angle_beta   90.00
_cell.angle_gamma   90.00
#
_symmetry.space_group_name_H-M   'P 1'
#
loop_
_entity.id
_entity.type
_entity.pdbx_description
1 polymer ?
#
loop_
_entity_poly.entity_id
_entity_poly.type
_entity_poly.pdbx_seq_one_letter_code
_entity_poly.pdbx_strand_id
1 'polypeptide(L)'
;MSREEKYRNIALGLVIIIACIMGVMNGSYLISAMYVATLVGAVFIARDRDIYSVLYTTLLVSVIYDYVLYVPGIQSVYMFHIILGVFTLMSLYKLFTNKEVFLKLDKKVLGLYAIWFVYMCASVFWAINRKLSIKYIAIYLMMFAFIGCLMVYNINKERLNTTIRLLLYLVSLIVVIGLIEVLLGKQLPVRHYIDGFLSSLPQWQINTIQARPIVFSYNTNNLNATLAILIPICLFAVYKFESVIAKVWFSLVSVVAFALVVITTSRTGYVAFLFSVGIFAVYSLFNMRNLGIKQMVYPVIIALGMALAFYYAPGMMNIKPVEGEQIQHTTTLTGKLHSLESMVAGEETGEYSTLNRMAIIKDVLGGVISEKRYQGFGVGNVEQYIKDQGNTGSIYSPHCYPIEILGDFGIPGVVLFGIYYLYLLGYNFILAIKKRSTMCFAMVAALIAFAPASFGPSSITYVFSYWIMIGLSVSCIQVYRNSDNEYRRTSDMKEYKLV
;
A
#
# COMPACT_ATOMS: atom_id res chain seq x y z
N MET A 1 -19.70 30.11 14.91
CA MET A 1 -19.33 29.15 13.84
C MET A 1 -19.26 29.90 12.53
N SER A 2 -18.11 29.89 11.87
CA SER A 2 -17.95 30.58 10.57
C SER A 2 -18.77 29.88 9.48
N ARG A 3 -19.03 30.58 8.36
CA ARG A 3 -19.75 30.00 7.22
C ARG A 3 -19.01 28.78 6.64
N GLU A 4 -17.68 28.81 6.63
CA GLU A 4 -16.85 27.68 6.20
C GLU A 4 -16.93 26.49 7.16
N GLU A 5 -16.91 26.73 8.46
CA GLU A 5 -17.10 25.67 9.48
C GLU A 5 -18.46 25.00 9.34
N LYS A 6 -19.51 25.77 9.02
CA LYS A 6 -20.86 25.23 8.76
C LYS A 6 -20.84 24.28 7.57
N TYR A 7 -20.29 24.70 6.43
CA TYR A 7 -20.24 23.85 5.23
C TYR A 7 -19.36 22.62 5.44
N ARG A 8 -18.23 22.77 6.15
CA ARG A 8 -17.36 21.65 6.54
C ARG A 8 -18.13 20.61 7.35
N ASN A 9 -18.85 21.03 8.38
CA ASN A 9 -19.59 20.13 9.26
C ASN A 9 -20.76 19.46 8.51
N ILE A 10 -21.42 20.17 7.59
CA ILE A 10 -22.46 19.59 6.72
C ILE A 10 -21.86 18.51 5.82
N ALA A 11 -20.73 18.78 5.16
CA ALA A 11 -20.07 17.80 4.29
C ALA A 11 -19.65 16.54 5.06
N LEU A 12 -19.05 16.71 6.24
CA LEU A 12 -18.69 15.60 7.12
C LEU A 12 -19.93 14.81 7.57
N GLY A 13 -21.01 15.51 7.95
CA GLY A 13 -22.27 14.88 8.33
C GLY A 13 -22.88 14.05 7.20
N LEU A 14 -22.87 14.55 5.96
CA LEU A 14 -23.35 13.82 4.79
C LEU A 14 -22.53 12.55 4.53
N VAL A 15 -21.20 12.64 4.61
CA VAL A 15 -20.30 11.49 4.47
C VAL A 15 -20.60 10.41 5.52
N ILE A 16 -20.81 10.82 6.78
CA ILE A 16 -21.17 9.91 7.87
C ILE A 16 -22.52 9.26 7.63
N ILE A 17 -23.54 10.02 7.23
CA ILE A 17 -24.87 9.48 6.91
C ILE A 17 -24.78 8.43 5.80
N ILE A 18 -24.04 8.72 4.72
CA ILE A 18 -23.83 7.76 3.62
C ILE A 18 -23.16 6.49 4.14
N ALA A 19 -22.09 6.61 4.94
CA ALA A 19 -21.40 5.46 5.52
C ALA A 19 -22.31 4.63 6.45
N CYS A 20 -23.17 5.29 7.23
CA CYS A 20 -24.16 4.61 8.07
C CYS A 20 -25.19 3.86 7.23
N ILE A 21 -25.76 4.50 6.19
CA ILE A 21 -26.72 3.87 5.28
C ILE A 21 -26.10 2.62 4.62
N MET A 22 -24.88 2.74 4.09
CA MET A 22 -24.16 1.59 3.52
C MET A 22 -23.96 0.48 4.54
N GLY A 23 -23.57 0.83 5.78
CA GLY A 23 -23.41 -0.11 6.88
C GLY A 23 -24.68 -0.88 7.21
N VAL A 24 -25.81 -0.19 7.36
CA VAL A 24 -27.11 -0.80 7.67
C VAL A 24 -27.55 -1.72 6.52
N MET A 25 -27.48 -1.25 5.28
CA MET A 25 -27.95 -2.00 4.12
C MET A 25 -27.09 -3.24 3.81
N ASN A 26 -25.80 -3.22 4.13
CA ASN A 26 -24.92 -4.38 3.98
C ASN A 26 -24.88 -5.28 5.23
N GLY A 27 -25.59 -4.93 6.31
CA GLY A 27 -25.52 -5.64 7.60
C GLY A 27 -24.15 -5.53 8.30
N SER A 28 -23.31 -4.57 7.91
CA SER A 28 -21.94 -4.40 8.40
C SER A 28 -21.79 -3.18 9.32
N TYR A 29 -22.52 -3.22 10.45
CA TYR A 29 -22.56 -2.11 11.42
C TYR A 29 -21.18 -1.79 12.02
N LEU A 30 -20.38 -2.83 12.31
CA LEU A 30 -19.04 -2.67 12.89
C LEU A 30 -18.13 -1.87 11.96
N ILE A 31 -18.09 -2.21 10.67
CA ILE A 31 -17.24 -1.54 9.68
C ILE A 31 -17.65 -0.07 9.52
N SER A 32 -18.95 0.20 9.46
CA SER A 32 -19.45 1.57 9.37
C SER A 32 -19.08 2.40 10.60
N ALA A 33 -19.25 1.84 11.81
CA ALA A 33 -18.84 2.50 13.05
C ALA A 33 -17.33 2.76 13.10
N MET A 34 -16.51 1.78 12.67
CA MET A 34 -15.06 1.92 12.58
C MET A 34 -14.66 3.00 11.57
N TYR A 35 -15.30 3.05 10.41
CA TYR A 35 -15.06 4.08 9.39
C TYR A 35 -15.35 5.48 9.96
N VAL A 36 -16.50 5.66 10.61
CA VAL A 36 -16.89 6.95 11.23
C VAL A 36 -15.91 7.35 12.32
N ALA A 37 -15.55 6.43 13.23
CA ALA A 37 -14.59 6.70 14.30
C ALA A 37 -13.21 7.08 13.72
N THR A 38 -12.76 6.37 12.69
CA THR A 38 -11.50 6.64 11.99
C THR A 38 -11.53 8.00 11.32
N LEU A 39 -12.63 8.36 10.66
CA LEU A 39 -12.79 9.63 9.98
C LEU A 39 -12.78 10.81 10.97
N VAL A 40 -13.51 10.70 12.08
CA VAL A 40 -13.52 11.73 13.13
C VAL A 40 -12.13 11.90 13.73
N GLY A 41 -11.43 10.80 14.04
CA GLY A 41 -10.05 10.82 14.53
C GLY A 41 -9.08 11.45 13.53
N ALA A 42 -9.21 11.12 12.24
CA ALA A 42 -8.39 11.66 11.17
C ALA A 42 -8.59 13.18 11.01
N VAL A 43 -9.84 13.66 11.00
CA VAL A 43 -10.16 15.10 10.90
C VAL A 43 -9.60 15.87 12.10
N PHE A 44 -9.67 15.29 13.30
CA PHE A 44 -9.09 15.88 14.50
C PHE A 44 -7.56 16.01 14.40
N ILE A 45 -6.88 14.96 13.91
CA ILE A 45 -5.42 14.95 13.72
C ILE A 45 -4.98 15.94 12.64
N ALA A 46 -5.72 16.02 11.54
CA ALA A 46 -5.42 16.92 10.43
C ALA A 46 -5.67 18.39 10.79
N ARG A 47 -6.57 18.66 11.75
CA ARG A 47 -7.04 20.00 12.13
C ARG A 47 -7.68 20.75 10.96
N ASP A 48 -8.49 20.02 10.18
CA ASP A 48 -9.07 20.53 8.95
C ASP A 48 -10.04 21.71 9.21
N ARG A 49 -9.78 22.83 8.54
CA ARG A 49 -10.57 24.06 8.70
C ARG A 49 -11.58 24.26 7.58
N ASP A 50 -11.29 23.76 6.38
CA ASP A 50 -12.11 23.93 5.20
C ASP A 50 -12.61 22.59 4.62
N ILE A 51 -13.63 22.69 3.76
CA ILE A 51 -14.28 21.54 3.12
C ILE A 51 -13.31 20.74 2.23
N TYR A 52 -12.35 21.39 1.58
CA TYR A 52 -11.42 20.71 0.68
C TYR A 52 -10.45 19.84 1.48
N SER A 53 -9.94 20.34 2.61
CA SER A 53 -9.13 19.54 3.53
C SER A 53 -9.89 18.38 4.16
N VAL A 54 -11.15 18.58 4.58
CA VAL A 54 -11.96 17.46 5.11
C VAL A 54 -12.23 16.39 4.05
N LEU A 55 -12.52 16.77 2.81
CA LEU A 55 -12.73 15.79 1.74
C LEU A 55 -11.44 15.05 1.36
N TYR A 56 -10.29 15.72 1.43
CA TYR A 56 -8.99 15.06 1.29
C TYR A 56 -8.73 14.04 2.39
N THR A 57 -8.96 14.41 3.65
CA THR A 57 -8.86 13.50 4.79
C THR A 57 -9.82 12.31 4.63
N THR A 58 -11.06 12.59 4.20
CA THR A 58 -12.07 11.56 3.90
C THR A 58 -11.60 10.63 2.78
N LEU A 59 -10.94 11.15 1.75
CA LEU A 59 -10.38 10.34 0.66
C LEU A 59 -9.30 9.37 1.17
N LEU A 60 -8.38 9.84 2.02
CA LEU A 60 -7.34 8.98 2.61
C LEU A 60 -7.89 7.94 3.58
N VAL A 61 -8.96 8.25 4.32
CA VAL A 61 -9.65 7.25 5.14
C VAL A 61 -10.36 6.24 4.24
N SER A 62 -11.06 6.71 3.22
CA SER A 62 -11.87 5.85 2.34
C SER A 62 -11.03 4.88 1.53
N VAL A 63 -9.85 5.27 1.07
CA VAL A 63 -8.96 4.39 0.30
C VAL A 63 -8.44 3.22 1.15
N ILE A 64 -8.34 3.37 2.48
CA ILE A 64 -7.92 2.28 3.37
C ILE A 64 -9.07 1.30 3.65
N TYR A 65 -10.30 1.78 3.59
CA TYR A 65 -11.52 0.96 3.68
C TYR A 65 -12.02 0.48 2.31
N ASP A 66 -11.23 0.68 1.24
CA ASP A 66 -11.46 0.07 -0.07
C ASP A 66 -11.51 -1.45 0.15
N TYR A 67 -12.52 -2.16 -0.38
CA TYR A 67 -12.94 -3.54 -0.05
C TYR A 67 -13.96 -3.74 1.08
N VAL A 68 -14.15 -2.79 1.98
CA VAL A 68 -14.97 -3.05 3.18
C VAL A 68 -16.27 -2.26 3.21
N LEU A 69 -16.26 -1.02 2.72
CA LEU A 69 -17.44 -0.16 2.68
C LEU A 69 -17.90 0.04 1.23
N TYR A 70 -18.83 -0.80 0.77
CA TYR A 70 -19.36 -0.80 -0.60
C TYR A 70 -20.83 -0.36 -0.70
N VAL A 71 -21.23 0.07 -1.90
CA VAL A 71 -22.60 0.45 -2.23
C VAL A 71 -23.48 -0.80 -2.25
N PRO A 72 -24.59 -0.83 -1.48
CA PRO A 72 -25.52 -1.94 -1.47
C PRO A 72 -26.02 -2.30 -2.88
N GLY A 73 -26.02 -3.59 -3.20
CA GLY A 73 -26.41 -4.08 -4.52
C GLY A 73 -25.38 -3.87 -5.65
N ILE A 74 -24.34 -3.04 -5.44
CA ILE A 74 -23.28 -2.80 -6.42
C ILE A 74 -21.91 -3.02 -5.77
N GLN A 75 -21.52 -4.29 -5.69
CA GLN A 75 -20.30 -4.71 -4.97
C GLN A 75 -18.98 -4.22 -5.60
N SER A 76 -19.01 -3.63 -6.78
CA SER A 76 -17.83 -3.04 -7.43
C SER A 76 -17.59 -1.57 -7.07
N VAL A 77 -18.52 -0.92 -6.36
CA VAL A 77 -18.43 0.51 -6.03
C VAL A 77 -18.28 0.69 -4.53
N TYR A 78 -17.06 1.01 -4.09
CA TYR A 78 -16.74 1.41 -2.72
C TYR A 78 -16.96 2.90 -2.42
N MET A 79 -17.06 3.23 -1.13
CA MET A 79 -17.06 4.60 -0.62
C MET A 79 -15.87 5.41 -1.16
N PHE A 80 -14.71 4.76 -1.30
CA PHE A 80 -13.53 5.32 -1.96
C PHE A 80 -13.84 5.93 -3.33
N HIS A 81 -14.57 5.23 -4.21
CA HIS A 81 -14.86 5.74 -5.57
C HIS A 81 -15.75 6.97 -5.55
N ILE A 82 -16.74 7.02 -4.66
CA ILE A 82 -17.65 8.17 -4.53
C ILE A 82 -16.86 9.40 -4.08
N ILE A 83 -16.07 9.25 -3.02
CA ILE A 83 -15.25 10.33 -2.47
C ILE A 83 -14.16 10.76 -3.46
N LEU A 84 -13.53 9.81 -4.16
CA LEU A 84 -12.57 10.09 -5.21
C LEU A 84 -13.20 10.93 -6.33
N GLY A 85 -14.39 10.58 -6.81
CA GLY A 85 -15.11 11.33 -7.85
C GLY A 85 -15.36 12.77 -7.42
N VAL A 86 -15.97 12.98 -6.25
CA VAL A 86 -16.24 14.32 -5.70
C VAL A 86 -14.96 15.13 -5.52
N PHE A 87 -13.93 14.54 -4.91
CA PHE A 87 -12.68 15.23 -4.63
C PHE A 87 -11.87 15.51 -5.90
N THR A 88 -11.97 14.65 -6.92
CA THR A 88 -11.36 14.87 -8.24
C THR A 88 -11.96 16.10 -8.90
N LEU A 89 -13.29 16.25 -8.92
CA LEU A 89 -13.96 17.43 -9.47
C LEU A 89 -13.52 18.72 -8.75
N MET A 90 -13.42 18.70 -7.42
CA MET A 90 -12.93 19.84 -6.65
C MET A 90 -11.44 20.14 -6.90
N SER A 91 -10.62 19.10 -7.07
CA SER A 91 -9.19 19.25 -7.36
C SER A 91 -8.97 19.80 -8.77
N LEU A 92 -9.76 19.36 -9.75
CA LEU A 92 -9.76 19.93 -11.11
C LEU A 92 -10.20 21.40 -11.09
N TYR A 93 -11.28 21.72 -10.37
CA TYR A 93 -11.71 23.10 -10.21
C TYR A 93 -10.59 23.98 -9.63
N LYS A 94 -9.90 23.54 -8.56
CA LYS A 94 -8.75 24.26 -8.00
C LYS A 94 -7.57 24.35 -8.97
N LEU A 95 -7.32 23.31 -9.75
CA LEU A 95 -6.24 23.28 -10.73
C LEU A 95 -6.43 24.37 -11.81
N PHE A 96 -7.66 24.57 -12.27
CA PHE A 96 -7.98 25.55 -13.32
C PHE A 96 -8.19 26.97 -12.78
N THR A 97 -8.62 27.13 -11.53
CA THR A 97 -8.88 28.45 -10.93
C THR A 97 -7.70 29.03 -10.17
N ASN A 98 -6.81 28.19 -9.63
CA ASN A 98 -5.66 28.63 -8.86
C ASN A 98 -4.35 28.38 -9.63
N LYS A 99 -3.79 29.46 -10.20
CA LYS A 99 -2.54 29.42 -10.96
C LYS A 99 -1.35 28.88 -10.14
N GLU A 100 -1.31 29.13 -8.83
CA GLU A 100 -0.24 28.64 -7.95
C GLU A 100 -0.20 27.11 -7.91
N VAL A 101 -1.36 26.48 -7.83
CA VAL A 101 -1.49 25.00 -7.85
C VAL A 101 -0.89 24.48 -9.15
N PHE A 102 -1.33 25.00 -10.29
CA PHE A 102 -0.86 24.56 -11.60
C PHE A 102 0.65 24.70 -11.76
N LEU A 103 1.23 25.83 -11.33
CA LEU A 103 2.67 26.09 -11.42
C LEU A 103 3.50 25.16 -10.56
N LYS A 104 2.99 24.75 -9.40
CA LYS A 104 3.72 23.87 -8.48
C LYS A 104 3.70 22.41 -8.92
N LEU A 105 2.76 21.97 -9.75
CA LEU A 105 2.67 20.57 -10.20
C LEU A 105 3.90 20.11 -10.98
N ASP A 106 4.39 18.89 -10.70
CA ASP A 106 5.48 18.30 -11.48
C ASP A 106 5.00 17.88 -12.89
N LYS A 107 5.33 18.73 -13.88
CA LYS A 107 4.93 18.52 -15.28
C LYS A 107 5.56 17.29 -15.92
N LYS A 108 6.72 16.81 -15.44
CA LYS A 108 7.36 15.62 -15.99
C LYS A 108 6.55 14.38 -15.64
N VAL A 109 6.12 14.28 -14.38
CA VAL A 109 5.25 13.19 -13.91
C VAL A 109 3.92 13.20 -14.65
N LEU A 110 3.28 14.37 -14.81
CA LEU A 110 2.04 14.49 -15.58
C LEU A 110 2.23 14.06 -17.04
N GLY A 111 3.33 14.46 -17.68
CA GLY A 111 3.66 14.05 -19.05
C GLY A 111 3.82 12.53 -19.17
N LEU A 112 4.50 11.88 -18.21
CA LEU A 112 4.63 10.42 -18.18
C LEU A 112 3.27 9.73 -18.05
N TYR A 113 2.37 10.20 -17.19
CA TYR A 113 1.02 9.64 -17.10
C TYR A 113 0.20 9.88 -18.36
N ALA A 114 0.36 11.02 -19.03
CA ALA A 114 -0.33 11.29 -20.30
C ALA A 114 0.14 10.31 -21.39
N ILE A 115 1.45 10.12 -21.53
CA ILE A 115 2.04 9.14 -22.47
C ILE A 115 1.56 7.74 -22.14
N TRP A 116 1.61 7.35 -20.86
CA TRP A 116 1.13 6.06 -20.39
C TRP A 116 -0.34 5.87 -20.76
N PHE A 117 -1.19 6.84 -20.47
CA PHE A 117 -2.62 6.77 -20.76
C PHE A 117 -2.92 6.64 -22.24
N VAL A 118 -2.25 7.41 -23.10
CA VAL A 118 -2.37 7.28 -24.57
C VAL A 118 -1.96 5.88 -25.01
N TYR A 119 -0.86 5.34 -24.46
CA TYR A 119 -0.42 3.99 -24.76
C TYR A 119 -1.42 2.90 -24.31
N MET A 120 -2.02 3.05 -23.12
CA MET A 120 -3.09 2.15 -22.66
C MET A 120 -4.29 2.15 -23.62
N CYS A 121 -4.73 3.33 -24.04
CA CYS A 121 -5.84 3.46 -24.99
C CYS A 121 -5.51 2.83 -26.34
N ALA A 122 -4.29 3.05 -26.85
CA ALA A 122 -3.81 2.40 -28.06
C ALA A 122 -3.83 0.87 -27.93
N SER A 123 -3.47 0.34 -26.75
CA SER A 123 -3.38 -1.10 -26.50
C SER A 123 -4.67 -1.89 -26.70
N VAL A 124 -5.82 -1.22 -26.71
CA VAL A 124 -7.12 -1.82 -27.02
C VAL A 124 -7.15 -2.39 -28.45
N PHE A 125 -6.41 -1.81 -29.40
CA PHE A 125 -6.42 -2.26 -30.80
C PHE A 125 -5.84 -3.66 -30.99
N TRP A 126 -4.85 -4.04 -30.16
CA TRP A 126 -4.23 -5.37 -30.19
C TRP A 126 -4.57 -6.24 -28.97
N ALA A 127 -5.52 -5.80 -28.15
CA ALA A 127 -5.92 -6.53 -26.95
C ALA A 127 -6.58 -7.88 -27.27
N ILE A 128 -6.21 -8.93 -26.52
CA ILE A 128 -6.87 -10.25 -26.60
C ILE A 128 -8.36 -10.12 -26.30
N ASN A 129 -8.70 -9.41 -25.22
CA ASN A 129 -10.07 -9.12 -24.81
C ASN A 129 -10.27 -7.61 -24.62
N ARG A 130 -10.89 -6.98 -25.61
CA ARG A 130 -11.16 -5.53 -25.62
C ARG A 130 -12.04 -5.06 -24.45
N LYS A 131 -13.02 -5.86 -24.03
CA LYS A 131 -13.91 -5.52 -22.91
C LYS A 131 -13.12 -5.48 -21.60
N LEU A 132 -12.18 -6.41 -21.43
CA LEU A 132 -11.28 -6.45 -20.28
C LEU A 132 -10.35 -5.22 -20.29
N SER A 133 -9.79 -4.86 -21.44
CA SER A 133 -8.98 -3.65 -21.56
C SER A 133 -9.71 -2.37 -21.19
N ILE A 134 -10.95 -2.18 -21.64
CA ILE A 134 -11.75 -1.01 -21.28
C ILE A 134 -11.96 -0.94 -19.76
N LYS A 135 -12.24 -2.08 -19.11
CA LYS A 135 -12.37 -2.16 -17.65
C LYS A 135 -11.07 -1.74 -16.95
N TYR A 136 -9.92 -2.25 -17.38
CA TYR A 136 -8.63 -1.91 -16.76
C TYR A 136 -8.22 -0.45 -17.03
N ILE A 137 -8.51 0.11 -18.20
CA ILE A 137 -8.31 1.55 -18.47
C ILE A 137 -9.08 2.39 -17.46
N ALA A 138 -10.34 2.05 -17.17
CA ALA A 138 -11.14 2.76 -16.18
C ALA A 138 -10.51 2.68 -14.77
N ILE A 139 -9.97 1.52 -14.39
CA ILE A 139 -9.29 1.33 -13.11
C ILE A 139 -8.02 2.18 -13.03
N TYR A 140 -7.15 2.12 -14.05
CA TYR A 140 -5.94 2.95 -14.10
C TYR A 140 -6.28 4.45 -14.09
N LEU A 141 -7.36 4.87 -14.77
CA LEU A 141 -7.80 6.26 -14.75
C LEU A 141 -8.21 6.71 -13.34
N MET A 142 -8.93 5.87 -12.59
CA MET A 142 -9.26 6.16 -11.18
C MET A 142 -7.99 6.27 -10.33
N MET A 143 -7.02 5.39 -10.51
CA MET A 143 -5.76 5.44 -9.76
C MET A 143 -4.88 6.64 -10.12
N PHE A 144 -4.85 7.03 -11.40
CA PHE A 144 -4.20 8.27 -11.85
C PHE A 144 -4.90 9.51 -11.31
N ALA A 145 -6.23 9.52 -11.26
CA ALA A 145 -7.00 10.59 -10.62
C ALA A 145 -6.69 10.68 -9.12
N PHE A 146 -6.55 9.54 -8.43
CA PHE A 146 -6.15 9.49 -7.04
C PHE A 146 -4.76 10.11 -6.81
N ILE A 147 -3.76 9.74 -7.63
CA ILE A 147 -2.43 10.36 -7.57
C ILE A 147 -2.52 11.87 -7.87
N GLY A 148 -3.27 12.27 -8.89
CA GLY A 148 -3.50 13.68 -9.22
C GLY A 148 -4.10 14.47 -8.05
N CYS A 149 -5.06 13.89 -7.34
CA CYS A 149 -5.63 14.45 -6.12
C CYS A 149 -4.58 14.67 -5.02
N LEU A 150 -3.69 13.69 -4.79
CA LEU A 150 -2.59 13.83 -3.85
C LEU A 150 -1.62 14.95 -4.27
N MET A 151 -1.31 15.06 -5.57
CA MET A 151 -0.44 16.10 -6.10
C MET A 151 -1.04 17.50 -5.93
N VAL A 152 -2.32 17.68 -6.26
CA VAL A 152 -3.03 18.96 -6.15
C VAL A 152 -3.22 19.38 -4.70
N TYR A 153 -3.46 18.44 -3.79
CA TYR A 153 -3.54 18.76 -2.37
C TYR A 153 -2.18 19.18 -1.80
N ASN A 154 -1.14 18.36 -2.01
CA ASN A 154 0.18 18.51 -1.38
C ASN A 154 1.11 19.48 -2.15
N ILE A 155 0.68 20.73 -2.32
CA ILE A 155 1.46 21.78 -2.97
C ILE A 155 2.49 22.47 -2.06
N ASN A 156 2.42 22.24 -0.75
CA ASN A 156 3.31 22.86 0.21
C ASN A 156 3.63 21.92 1.38
N LYS A 157 4.62 22.31 2.18
CA LYS A 157 5.13 21.51 3.29
C LYS A 157 4.12 21.28 4.39
N GLU A 158 3.25 22.25 4.69
CA GLU A 158 2.22 22.12 5.71
C GLU A 158 1.20 21.03 5.36
N ARG A 159 0.70 21.03 4.12
CA ARG A 159 -0.25 20.01 3.64
C ARG A 159 0.40 18.64 3.54
N LEU A 160 1.62 18.56 3.00
CA LEU A 160 2.38 17.31 2.99
C LEU A 160 2.58 16.78 4.41
N ASN A 161 2.93 17.66 5.36
CA ASN A 161 3.09 17.29 6.76
C ASN A 161 1.79 16.82 7.41
N THR A 162 0.65 17.35 6.99
CA THR A 162 -0.68 16.87 7.42
C THR A 162 -0.98 15.49 6.86
N THR A 163 -0.74 15.28 5.56
CA THR A 163 -0.84 13.97 4.91
C THR A 163 0.00 12.90 5.61
N ILE A 164 1.24 13.22 5.98
CA ILE A 164 2.12 12.30 6.71
C ILE A 164 1.54 11.94 8.09
N ARG A 165 1.03 12.92 8.85
CA ARG A 165 0.41 12.66 10.17
C ARG A 165 -0.83 11.78 10.05
N LEU A 166 -1.65 12.02 9.03
CA LEU A 166 -2.79 11.17 8.71
C LEU A 166 -2.37 9.75 8.39
N LEU A 167 -1.37 9.56 7.53
CA LEU A 167 -0.90 8.23 7.17
C LEU A 167 -0.25 7.50 8.35
N LEU A 168 0.48 8.20 9.22
CA LEU A 168 1.01 7.60 10.46
C LEU A 168 -0.11 7.10 11.38
N TYR A 169 -1.18 7.87 11.53
CA TYR A 169 -2.36 7.45 12.27
C TYR A 169 -3.01 6.22 11.62
N LEU A 170 -3.22 6.27 10.32
CA LEU A 170 -3.91 5.20 9.60
C LEU A 170 -3.10 3.90 9.52
N VAL A 171 -1.78 3.97 9.32
CA VAL A 171 -0.89 2.79 9.39
C VAL A 171 -0.88 2.20 10.80
N SER A 172 -0.83 3.05 11.83
CA SER A 172 -0.93 2.59 13.22
C SER A 172 -2.26 1.86 13.46
N LEU A 173 -3.37 2.39 12.93
CA LEU A 173 -4.68 1.75 13.01
C LEU A 173 -4.70 0.38 12.34
N ILE A 174 -4.16 0.26 11.12
CA ILE A 174 -4.06 -1.03 10.40
C ILE A 174 -3.29 -2.06 11.26
N VAL A 175 -2.17 -1.66 11.85
CA VAL A 175 -1.34 -2.53 12.68
C VAL A 175 -2.05 -2.95 13.97
N VAL A 176 -2.73 -2.02 14.65
CA VAL A 176 -3.49 -2.32 15.87
C VAL A 176 -4.64 -3.27 15.58
N ILE A 177 -5.41 -3.03 14.52
CA ILE A 177 -6.52 -3.91 14.12
C ILE A 177 -5.98 -5.29 13.72
N GLY A 178 -4.90 -5.36 12.94
CA GLY A 178 -4.30 -6.63 12.55
C GLY A 178 -3.83 -7.44 13.76
N LEU A 179 -3.26 -6.78 14.77
CA LEU A 179 -2.93 -7.44 16.03
C LEU A 179 -4.18 -7.98 16.75
N ILE A 180 -5.26 -7.21 16.78
CA ILE A 180 -6.54 -7.65 17.38
C ILE A 180 -7.09 -8.89 16.64
N GLU A 181 -7.05 -8.93 15.31
CA GLU A 181 -7.50 -10.09 14.54
C GLU A 181 -6.73 -11.37 14.89
N VAL A 182 -5.40 -11.25 15.01
CA VAL A 182 -4.51 -12.37 15.41
C VAL A 182 -4.86 -12.88 16.80
N LEU A 183 -5.01 -11.97 17.77
CA LEU A 183 -5.27 -12.33 19.17
C LEU A 183 -6.67 -12.92 19.37
N LEU A 184 -7.66 -12.44 18.61
CA LEU A 184 -9.02 -12.97 18.66
C LEU A 184 -9.20 -14.25 17.83
N GLY A 185 -8.27 -14.55 16.92
CA GLY A 185 -8.44 -15.65 15.97
C GLY A 185 -9.59 -15.40 15.00
N LYS A 186 -9.90 -14.12 14.73
CA LYS A 186 -11.07 -13.72 13.95
C LYS A 186 -10.78 -12.47 13.14
N GLN A 187 -10.94 -12.59 11.83
CA GLN A 187 -10.86 -11.48 10.89
C GLN A 187 -12.10 -10.57 10.98
N LEU A 188 -11.93 -9.31 10.62
CA LEU A 188 -13.05 -8.41 10.36
C LEU A 188 -14.01 -9.02 9.31
N PRO A 189 -15.30 -8.65 9.34
CA PRO A 189 -16.29 -9.10 8.36
C PRO A 189 -16.11 -8.36 7.02
N VAL A 190 -14.92 -8.50 6.44
CA VAL A 190 -14.56 -8.03 5.10
C VAL A 190 -14.89 -9.13 4.11
N ARG A 191 -15.16 -8.76 2.86
CA ARG A 191 -15.27 -9.74 1.79
C ARG A 191 -13.89 -10.34 1.53
N HIS A 192 -13.77 -11.65 1.73
CA HIS A 192 -12.52 -12.36 1.58
C HIS A 192 -12.48 -13.13 0.28
N TYR A 193 -11.26 -13.38 -0.20
CA TYR A 193 -11.05 -14.29 -1.33
C TYR A 193 -11.54 -15.73 -1.05
N ILE A 194 -11.59 -16.13 0.22
CA ILE A 194 -12.00 -17.48 0.64
C ILE A 194 -13.52 -17.67 0.69
N ASP A 195 -14.32 -16.59 0.70
CA ASP A 195 -15.77 -16.69 0.91
C ASP A 195 -16.45 -17.59 -0.12
N GLY A 196 -15.89 -17.70 -1.33
CA GLY A 196 -16.42 -18.55 -2.41
C GLY A 196 -16.18 -20.05 -2.25
N PHE A 197 -15.29 -20.47 -1.34
CA PHE A 197 -14.93 -21.89 -1.15
C PHE A 197 -14.76 -22.27 0.32
N LEU A 198 -15.17 -21.40 1.25
CA LEU A 198 -15.04 -21.62 2.69
C LEU A 198 -15.71 -22.92 3.14
N SER A 199 -16.86 -23.26 2.56
CA SER A 199 -17.62 -24.49 2.84
C SER A 199 -16.93 -25.77 2.38
N SER A 200 -15.94 -25.66 1.50
CA SER A 200 -15.17 -26.80 0.98
C SER A 200 -13.90 -27.09 1.77
N LEU A 201 -13.57 -26.26 2.77
CA LEU A 201 -12.35 -26.40 3.56
C LEU A 201 -12.61 -27.12 4.88
N PRO A 202 -11.71 -28.03 5.32
CA PRO A 202 -11.70 -28.55 6.68
C PRO A 202 -11.65 -27.44 7.74
N GLN A 203 -12.27 -27.69 8.90
CA GLN A 203 -12.42 -26.68 9.95
C GLN A 203 -11.07 -26.14 10.48
N TRP A 204 -10.02 -26.97 10.57
CA TRP A 204 -8.70 -26.51 10.99
C TRP A 204 -8.07 -25.52 10.03
N GLN A 205 -8.32 -25.68 8.71
CA GLN A 205 -7.84 -24.74 7.70
C GLN A 205 -8.58 -23.41 7.85
N ILE A 206 -9.89 -23.45 8.07
CA ILE A 206 -10.71 -22.27 8.34
C ILE A 206 -10.19 -21.54 9.59
N ASN A 207 -9.99 -22.24 10.70
CA ASN A 207 -9.48 -21.67 11.95
C ASN A 207 -8.08 -21.05 11.76
N THR A 208 -7.22 -21.71 10.99
CA THR A 208 -5.86 -21.21 10.68
C THR A 208 -5.92 -19.95 9.82
N ILE A 209 -6.78 -19.92 8.80
CA ILE A 209 -6.94 -18.75 7.93
C ILE A 209 -7.51 -17.58 8.73
N GLN A 210 -8.54 -17.81 9.55
CA GLN A 210 -9.18 -16.77 10.39
C GLN A 210 -8.24 -16.20 11.46
N ALA A 211 -7.23 -16.95 11.89
CA ALA A 211 -6.20 -16.47 12.81
C ALA A 211 -5.11 -15.61 12.15
N ARG A 212 -5.05 -15.57 10.81
CA ARG A 212 -4.13 -14.70 10.07
C ARG A 212 -4.75 -13.32 9.86
N PRO A 213 -3.98 -12.24 10.04
CA PRO A 213 -4.51 -10.89 9.88
C PRO A 213 -4.72 -10.58 8.40
N ILE A 214 -5.78 -9.81 8.14
CA ILE A 214 -6.16 -9.34 6.81
C ILE A 214 -6.63 -7.88 6.85
N VAL A 215 -7.17 -7.44 8.00
CA VAL A 215 -7.62 -6.08 8.27
C VAL A 215 -8.59 -5.62 7.18
N PHE A 216 -8.32 -4.51 6.52
CA PHE A 216 -9.15 -3.96 5.45
C PHE A 216 -8.74 -4.46 4.04
N SER A 217 -7.86 -5.46 3.96
CA SER A 217 -7.38 -6.00 2.69
C SER A 217 -8.26 -7.14 2.19
N TYR A 218 -8.19 -7.43 0.88
CA TYR A 218 -8.90 -8.57 0.29
C TYR A 218 -8.28 -9.94 0.63
N ASN A 219 -6.96 -9.96 0.89
CA ASN A 219 -6.21 -11.16 1.29
C ASN A 219 -4.96 -10.77 2.11
N THR A 220 -4.29 -11.77 2.69
CA THR A 220 -3.08 -11.59 3.52
C THR A 220 -1.89 -11.02 2.75
N ASN A 221 -1.76 -11.29 1.45
CA ASN A 221 -0.68 -10.75 0.62
C ASN A 221 -0.88 -9.25 0.35
N ASN A 222 -2.11 -8.79 0.17
CA ASN A 222 -2.46 -7.37 0.05
C ASN A 222 -2.13 -6.62 1.35
N LEU A 223 -2.45 -7.19 2.52
CA LEU A 223 -2.06 -6.61 3.81
C LEU A 223 -0.54 -6.55 3.94
N ASN A 224 0.14 -7.64 3.61
CA ASN A 224 1.60 -7.71 3.68
C ASN A 224 2.27 -6.64 2.80
N ALA A 225 1.85 -6.51 1.53
CA ALA A 225 2.34 -5.45 0.66
C ALA A 225 2.03 -4.05 1.23
N THR A 226 0.84 -3.86 1.80
CA THR A 226 0.45 -2.61 2.47
C THR A 226 1.40 -2.24 3.60
N LEU A 227 1.67 -3.17 4.51
CA LEU A 227 2.59 -2.96 5.63
C LEU A 227 4.02 -2.71 5.13
N ALA A 228 4.52 -3.54 4.21
CA ALA A 228 5.88 -3.40 3.68
C ALA A 228 6.12 -2.05 2.98
N ILE A 229 5.13 -1.56 2.22
CA ILE A 229 5.23 -0.31 1.46
C ILE A 229 5.10 0.92 2.37
N LEU A 230 4.21 0.90 3.37
CA LEU A 230 3.90 2.08 4.17
C LEU A 230 4.73 2.19 5.47
N ILE A 231 5.30 1.09 5.97
CA ILE A 231 6.07 1.12 7.22
C ILE A 231 7.30 2.05 7.22
N PRO A 232 7.98 2.35 6.09
CA PRO A 232 9.05 3.33 6.09
C PRO A 232 8.62 4.69 6.65
N ILE A 233 7.35 5.09 6.49
CA ILE A 233 6.84 6.33 7.07
C ILE A 233 6.92 6.27 8.60
N CYS A 234 6.55 5.15 9.22
CA CYS A 234 6.65 4.93 10.67
C CYS A 234 8.11 4.85 11.15
N LEU A 235 8.97 4.11 10.43
CA LEU A 235 10.39 4.00 10.77
C LEU A 235 11.03 5.40 10.84
N PHE A 236 10.85 6.22 9.80
CA PHE A 236 11.44 7.55 9.73
C PHE A 236 10.71 8.59 10.62
N ALA A 237 9.47 8.33 11.05
CA ALA A 237 8.78 9.19 12.01
C ALA A 237 9.50 9.25 13.37
N VAL A 238 10.21 8.18 13.75
CA VAL A 238 11.06 8.15 14.96
C VAL A 238 12.04 9.32 15.00
N TYR A 239 12.55 9.76 13.85
CA TYR A 239 13.47 10.91 13.78
C TYR A 239 12.79 12.25 13.53
N LYS A 240 11.51 12.26 13.19
CA LYS A 240 10.76 13.50 12.90
C LYS A 240 10.04 14.07 14.12
N PHE A 241 9.61 13.21 15.05
CA PHE A 241 8.96 13.64 16.29
C PHE A 241 9.97 13.90 17.40
N GLU A 242 9.72 14.92 18.21
CA GLU A 242 10.49 15.14 19.45
C GLU A 242 10.07 14.22 20.58
N SER A 243 8.75 13.99 20.69
CA SER A 243 8.14 13.26 21.81
C SER A 243 8.64 11.82 21.87
N VAL A 244 9.20 11.44 23.02
CA VAL A 244 9.66 10.08 23.28
C VAL A 244 8.51 9.08 23.14
N ILE A 245 7.29 9.47 23.56
CA ILE A 245 6.08 8.64 23.41
C ILE A 245 5.82 8.32 21.94
N ALA A 246 5.92 9.31 21.04
CA ALA A 246 5.74 9.08 19.61
C ALA A 246 6.82 8.13 19.05
N LYS A 247 8.07 8.30 19.48
CA LYS A 247 9.17 7.46 19.03
C LYS A 247 8.97 6.00 19.45
N VAL A 248 8.65 5.77 20.73
CA VAL A 248 8.33 4.44 21.26
C VAL A 248 7.13 3.85 20.51
N TRP A 249 6.07 4.64 20.30
CA TRP A 249 4.90 4.20 19.56
C TRP A 249 5.24 3.75 18.14
N PHE A 250 5.96 4.56 17.35
CA PHE A 250 6.28 4.18 15.97
C PHE A 250 7.32 3.05 15.87
N SER A 251 8.21 2.91 16.86
CA SER A 251 9.06 1.73 16.97
C SER A 251 8.22 0.47 17.25
N LEU A 252 7.27 0.54 18.19
CA LEU A 252 6.37 -0.57 18.51
C LEU A 252 5.50 -0.94 17.29
N VAL A 253 4.87 0.04 16.64
CA VAL A 253 4.08 -0.16 15.41
C VAL A 253 4.93 -0.84 14.33
N SER A 254 6.20 -0.48 14.18
CA SER A 254 7.10 -1.13 13.22
C SER A 254 7.41 -2.58 13.56
N VAL A 255 7.65 -2.90 14.84
CA VAL A 255 7.89 -4.27 15.29
C VAL A 255 6.64 -5.13 15.15
N VAL A 256 5.47 -4.61 15.55
CA VAL A 256 4.19 -5.34 15.43
C VAL A 256 3.82 -5.51 13.96
N ALA A 257 4.01 -4.50 13.11
CA ALA A 257 3.79 -4.64 11.67
C ALA A 257 4.64 -5.78 11.08
N PHE A 258 5.91 -5.90 11.49
CA PHE A 258 6.75 -7.01 11.08
C PHE A 258 6.24 -8.36 11.62
N ALA A 259 5.78 -8.42 12.87
CA ALA A 259 5.15 -9.61 13.43
C ALA A 259 3.93 -10.06 12.61
N LEU A 260 3.06 -9.12 12.21
CA LEU A 260 1.93 -9.41 11.34
C LEU A 260 2.39 -9.96 9.99
N VAL A 261 3.41 -9.35 9.38
CA VAL A 261 4.02 -9.87 8.15
C VAL A 261 4.51 -11.32 8.35
N VAL A 262 5.23 -11.62 9.45
CA VAL A 262 5.66 -12.99 9.83
C VAL A 262 4.48 -13.95 9.85
N ILE A 263 3.40 -13.58 10.54
CA ILE A 263 2.18 -14.37 10.67
C ILE A 263 1.48 -14.62 9.33
N THR A 264 1.51 -13.66 8.39
CA THR A 264 0.93 -13.86 7.05
C THR A 264 1.69 -14.88 6.20
N THR A 265 2.84 -15.40 6.64
CA THR A 265 3.68 -16.39 5.95
C THR A 265 4.32 -15.91 4.63
N SER A 266 4.27 -14.60 4.34
CA SER A 266 4.67 -14.05 3.03
C SER A 266 6.19 -13.80 2.92
N ARG A 267 6.88 -14.64 2.13
CA ARG A 267 8.34 -14.56 1.88
C ARG A 267 8.79 -13.20 1.34
N THR A 268 8.08 -12.69 0.33
CA THR A 268 8.38 -11.41 -0.32
C THR A 268 8.15 -10.23 0.63
N GLY A 269 7.22 -10.38 1.58
CA GLY A 269 6.99 -9.46 2.68
C GLY A 269 8.19 -9.28 3.61
N TYR A 270 8.77 -10.40 4.08
CA TYR A 270 9.95 -10.37 4.95
C TYR A 270 11.09 -9.61 4.31
N VAL A 271 11.39 -9.97 3.06
CA VAL A 271 12.47 -9.35 2.29
C VAL A 271 12.20 -7.86 2.14
N ALA A 272 11.00 -7.46 1.72
CA ALA A 272 10.64 -6.05 1.58
C ALA A 272 10.82 -5.25 2.87
N PHE A 273 10.39 -5.79 4.00
CA PHE A 273 10.53 -5.14 5.30
C PHE A 273 12.01 -5.01 5.72
N LEU A 274 12.83 -6.02 5.45
CA LEU A 274 14.28 -5.97 5.70
C LEU A 274 14.96 -4.89 4.86
N PHE A 275 14.57 -4.68 3.61
CA PHE A 275 15.06 -3.56 2.80
C PHE A 275 14.71 -2.21 3.42
N SER A 276 13.47 -2.02 3.89
CA SER A 276 13.06 -0.78 4.58
C SER A 276 13.92 -0.50 5.81
N VAL A 277 14.12 -1.52 6.66
CA VAL A 277 14.87 -1.40 7.92
C VAL A 277 16.36 -1.24 7.65
N GLY A 278 16.90 -1.92 6.64
CA GLY A 278 18.27 -1.73 6.19
C GLY A 278 18.55 -0.29 5.77
N ILE A 279 17.67 0.32 4.98
CA ILE A 279 17.81 1.73 4.56
C ILE A 279 17.66 2.67 5.76
N PHE A 280 16.72 2.39 6.66
CA PHE A 280 16.57 3.16 7.89
C PHE A 280 17.83 3.08 8.78
N ALA A 281 18.42 1.90 8.94
CA ALA A 281 19.65 1.69 9.69
C ALA A 281 20.84 2.41 9.03
N VAL A 282 21.00 2.28 7.71
CA VAL A 282 22.01 3.00 6.93
C VAL A 282 21.88 4.52 7.12
N TYR A 283 20.68 5.07 6.98
CA TYR A 283 20.40 6.48 7.24
C TYR A 283 20.80 6.88 8.67
N SER A 284 20.45 6.05 9.65
CA SER A 284 20.75 6.29 11.07
C SER A 284 22.26 6.36 11.33
N LEU A 285 23.02 5.44 10.76
CA LEU A 285 24.48 5.37 10.91
C LEU A 285 25.17 6.57 10.26
N PHE A 286 24.84 6.89 9.01
CA PHE A 286 25.46 8.01 8.30
C PHE A 286 25.09 9.37 8.90
N ASN A 287 23.91 9.49 9.50
CA ASN A 287 23.44 10.73 10.12
C ASN A 287 23.67 10.76 11.65
N MET A 288 24.41 9.80 12.22
CA MET A 288 24.60 9.65 13.68
C MET A 288 25.18 10.90 14.33
N ARG A 289 26.14 11.58 13.68
CA ARG A 289 26.73 12.83 14.18
C ARG A 289 25.70 13.95 14.35
N ASN A 290 24.70 14.00 13.48
CA ASN A 290 23.65 15.02 13.51
C ASN A 290 22.47 14.63 14.40
N LEU A 291 22.10 13.34 14.42
CA LEU A 291 21.01 12.82 15.25
C LEU A 291 21.40 12.73 16.73
N GLY A 292 22.69 12.52 17.01
CA GLY A 292 23.22 12.22 18.33
C GLY A 292 23.16 10.73 18.66
N ILE A 293 24.19 10.21 19.33
CA ILE A 293 24.36 8.78 19.59
C ILE A 293 23.18 8.15 20.35
N LYS A 294 22.51 8.92 21.20
CA LYS A 294 21.33 8.47 21.98
C LYS A 294 20.16 8.07 21.08
N GLN A 295 20.06 8.59 19.85
CA GLN A 295 18.99 8.22 18.90
C GLN A 295 19.22 6.83 18.28
N MET A 296 20.42 6.26 18.38
CA MET A 296 20.73 4.93 17.84
C MET A 296 20.06 3.80 18.63
N VAL A 297 19.47 4.10 19.80
CA VAL A 297 18.69 3.13 20.58
C VAL A 297 17.50 2.60 19.77
N TYR A 298 16.86 3.43 18.94
CA TYR A 298 15.65 3.02 18.22
C TYR A 298 15.90 2.03 17.07
N PRO A 299 16.90 2.22 16.19
CA PRO A 299 17.31 1.18 15.25
C PRO A 299 17.64 -0.16 15.92
N VAL A 300 18.33 -0.13 17.06
CA VAL A 300 18.68 -1.35 17.82
C VAL A 300 17.43 -2.02 18.39
N ILE A 301 16.53 -1.25 19.02
CA ILE A 301 15.26 -1.77 19.54
C ILE A 301 14.42 -2.39 18.42
N ILE A 302 14.33 -1.72 17.26
CA ILE A 302 13.57 -2.22 16.11
C ILE A 302 14.20 -3.53 15.60
N ALA A 303 15.52 -3.60 15.44
CA ALA A 303 16.20 -4.80 14.99
C ALA A 303 16.03 -5.98 15.95
N LEU A 304 16.20 -5.75 17.27
CA LEU A 304 15.96 -6.77 18.29
C LEU A 304 14.49 -7.19 18.35
N GLY A 305 13.57 -6.24 18.30
CA GLY A 305 12.14 -6.49 18.28
C GLY A 305 11.72 -7.30 17.06
N MET A 306 12.30 -7.04 15.89
CA MET A 306 12.05 -7.85 14.69
C MET A 306 12.62 -9.26 14.82
N ALA A 307 13.81 -9.43 15.38
CA ALA A 307 14.36 -10.76 15.63
C ALA A 307 13.42 -11.56 16.55
N LEU A 308 12.96 -10.95 17.65
CA LEU A 308 11.98 -11.57 18.55
C LEU A 308 10.66 -11.88 17.84
N ALA A 309 10.11 -10.93 17.08
CA ALA A 309 8.89 -11.12 16.32
C ALA A 309 9.02 -12.27 15.30
N PHE A 310 10.17 -12.43 14.65
CA PHE A 310 10.39 -13.54 13.72
C PHE A 310 10.24 -14.91 14.38
N TYR A 311 10.77 -15.07 15.60
CA TYR A 311 10.71 -16.34 16.33
C TYR A 311 9.37 -16.59 17.02
N TYR A 312 8.76 -15.55 17.60
CA TYR A 312 7.62 -15.71 18.53
C TYR A 312 6.26 -15.28 17.97
N ALA A 313 6.19 -14.45 16.91
CA ALA A 313 4.92 -13.99 16.38
C ALA A 313 3.95 -15.11 15.96
N PRO A 314 4.40 -16.23 15.36
CA PRO A 314 3.49 -17.33 15.02
C PRO A 314 2.77 -17.96 16.21
N GLY A 315 3.38 -17.91 17.40
CA GLY A 315 2.76 -18.37 18.65
C GLY A 315 1.69 -17.42 19.19
N MET A 316 1.57 -16.20 18.65
CA MET A 316 0.52 -15.25 19.02
C MET A 316 -0.82 -15.55 18.35
N MET A 317 -0.85 -16.38 17.29
CA MET A 317 -2.07 -16.73 16.58
C MET A 317 -3.00 -17.55 17.48
N ASN A 318 -4.19 -17.02 17.74
CA ASN A 318 -5.23 -17.73 18.45
C ASN A 318 -6.00 -18.66 17.48
N ILE A 319 -5.42 -19.83 17.20
CA ILE A 319 -6.04 -20.85 16.35
C ILE A 319 -6.96 -21.71 17.22
N LYS A 320 -8.26 -21.72 16.91
CA LYS A 320 -9.22 -22.56 17.63
C LYS A 320 -8.88 -24.05 17.43
N PRO A 321 -8.77 -24.85 18.51
CA PRO A 321 -8.46 -26.26 18.39
C PRO A 321 -9.59 -27.03 17.70
N VAL A 322 -9.21 -28.10 17.01
CA VAL A 322 -10.11 -29.10 16.41
C VAL A 322 -9.71 -30.45 17.00
N GLU A 323 -10.67 -31.19 17.55
CA GLU A 323 -10.40 -32.49 18.18
C GLU A 323 -9.75 -33.47 17.19
N GLY A 324 -8.69 -34.15 17.64
CA GLY A 324 -7.98 -35.15 16.84
C GLY A 324 -6.94 -34.60 15.84
N GLU A 325 -6.82 -33.27 15.70
CA GLU A 325 -5.86 -32.66 14.77
C GLU A 325 -4.77 -31.87 15.50
N GLN A 326 -3.51 -32.13 15.18
CA GLN A 326 -2.40 -31.33 15.70
C GLN A 326 -2.34 -29.99 14.96
N ILE A 327 -2.55 -28.89 15.70
CA ILE A 327 -2.32 -27.55 15.17
C ILE A 327 -0.82 -27.36 14.96
N GLN A 328 -0.39 -27.45 13.71
CA GLN A 328 0.98 -27.13 13.35
C GLN A 328 1.15 -25.61 13.28
N HIS A 329 1.91 -25.04 14.21
CA HIS A 329 2.47 -23.69 14.07
C HIS A 329 3.67 -23.73 13.10
N THR A 330 3.45 -24.19 11.87
CA THR A 330 4.50 -24.41 10.86
C THR A 330 4.92 -23.10 10.21
N THR A 331 5.72 -22.34 10.94
CA THR A 331 6.53 -21.24 10.39
C THR A 331 7.95 -21.25 10.95
N THR A 332 8.42 -22.38 11.48
CA THR A 332 9.80 -22.52 11.93
C THR A 332 10.76 -22.50 10.74
N LEU A 333 11.93 -21.90 10.94
CA LEU A 333 13.02 -21.86 9.96
C LEU A 333 13.39 -23.28 9.47
N THR A 334 13.26 -24.29 10.33
CA THR A 334 13.46 -25.71 10.04
C THR A 334 12.48 -26.26 9.00
N GLY A 335 11.19 -25.93 9.08
CA GLY A 335 10.21 -26.33 8.06
C GLY A 335 10.46 -25.67 6.70
N LYS A 336 11.07 -24.48 6.70
CA LYS A 336 11.44 -23.73 5.49
C LYS A 336 12.79 -24.16 4.89
N LEU A 337 13.74 -24.60 5.72
CA LEU A 337 14.99 -25.21 5.27
C LEU A 337 14.72 -26.58 4.64
N HIS A 338 13.86 -27.40 5.24
CA HIS A 338 13.45 -28.66 4.63
C HIS A 338 12.74 -28.47 3.28
N SER A 339 11.93 -27.43 3.10
CA SER A 339 11.34 -27.12 1.78
C SER A 339 12.35 -26.63 0.73
N LEU A 340 13.46 -26.02 1.17
CA LEU A 340 14.56 -25.62 0.28
C LEU A 340 15.43 -26.82 -0.09
N GLU A 341 15.64 -27.73 0.86
CA GLU A 341 16.37 -28.98 0.65
C GLU A 341 15.61 -29.93 -0.28
N SER A 342 14.28 -30.04 -0.13
CA SER A 342 13.42 -30.81 -1.05
C SER A 342 13.38 -30.21 -2.47
N MET A 343 13.47 -28.88 -2.61
CA MET A 343 13.63 -28.21 -3.90
C MET A 343 14.94 -28.58 -4.62
N VAL A 344 16.04 -28.71 -3.87
CA VAL A 344 17.35 -29.07 -4.42
C VAL A 344 17.43 -30.57 -4.70
N ALA A 345 16.72 -31.39 -3.93
CA ALA A 345 16.65 -32.84 -4.08
C ALA A 345 15.70 -33.31 -5.20
N GLY A 346 14.91 -32.42 -5.81
CA GLY A 346 14.01 -32.76 -6.90
C GLY A 346 12.83 -33.66 -6.49
N GLU A 347 12.52 -33.74 -5.20
CA GLU A 347 11.39 -34.52 -4.70
C GLU A 347 10.08 -33.78 -4.98
N GLU A 348 9.15 -34.45 -5.68
CA GLU A 348 7.78 -33.97 -5.88
C GLU A 348 7.00 -33.99 -4.56
N THR A 349 7.24 -32.98 -3.73
CA THR A 349 6.48 -32.77 -2.49
C THR A 349 5.92 -31.35 -2.45
N GLY A 350 4.59 -31.23 -2.59
CA GLY A 350 3.76 -30.12 -2.08
C GLY A 350 3.87 -28.72 -2.72
N GLU A 351 4.88 -28.39 -3.53
CA GLU A 351 5.11 -27.01 -4.03
C GLU A 351 4.46 -26.67 -5.40
N TYR A 352 3.18 -27.02 -5.59
CA TYR A 352 2.41 -26.64 -6.80
C TYR A 352 2.43 -25.11 -7.07
N SER A 353 2.52 -24.26 -6.04
CA SER A 353 2.48 -22.80 -6.22
C SER A 353 3.76 -22.19 -6.82
N THR A 354 4.96 -22.76 -6.57
CA THR A 354 6.21 -22.14 -7.06
C THR A 354 6.51 -22.56 -8.49
N LEU A 355 6.25 -23.82 -8.83
CA LEU A 355 6.37 -24.35 -10.19
C LEU A 355 5.38 -23.67 -11.16
N ASN A 356 4.12 -23.49 -10.75
CA ASN A 356 3.13 -22.77 -11.55
C ASN A 356 3.53 -21.29 -11.78
N ARG A 357 4.21 -20.64 -10.83
CA ARG A 357 4.69 -19.25 -11.00
C ARG A 357 5.83 -19.15 -12.01
N MET A 358 6.77 -20.08 -12.00
CA MET A 358 7.85 -20.09 -12.98
C MET A 358 7.32 -20.37 -14.39
N ALA A 359 6.33 -21.27 -14.51
CA ALA A 359 5.61 -21.50 -15.76
C ALA A 359 4.95 -20.21 -16.27
N ILE A 360 4.21 -19.49 -15.42
CA ILE A 360 3.59 -18.20 -15.76
C ILE A 360 4.62 -17.18 -16.27
N ILE A 361 5.74 -17.02 -15.57
CA ILE A 361 6.81 -16.09 -15.99
C ILE A 361 7.36 -16.49 -17.36
N LYS A 362 7.60 -17.79 -17.57
CA LYS A 362 8.11 -18.33 -18.83
C LYS A 362 7.11 -18.13 -19.97
N ASP A 363 5.81 -18.31 -19.71
CA ASP A 363 4.76 -18.12 -20.71
C ASP A 363 4.66 -16.65 -21.13
N VAL A 364 4.66 -15.71 -20.18
CA VAL A 364 4.62 -14.28 -20.51
C VAL A 364 5.89 -13.85 -21.27
N LEU A 365 7.07 -14.31 -20.84
CA LEU A 365 8.32 -14.03 -21.56
C LEU A 365 8.31 -14.65 -22.97
N GLY A 366 7.84 -15.89 -23.11
CA GLY A 366 7.72 -16.59 -24.39
C GLY A 366 6.75 -15.86 -25.32
N GLY A 367 5.57 -15.50 -24.85
CA GLY A 367 4.58 -14.79 -25.64
C GLY A 367 5.02 -13.39 -26.07
N VAL A 368 5.66 -12.62 -25.17
CA VAL A 368 6.08 -11.25 -25.49
C VAL A 368 7.37 -11.23 -26.32
N ILE A 369 8.36 -12.06 -25.98
CA ILE A 369 9.70 -12.03 -26.58
C ILE A 369 9.81 -13.02 -27.74
N SER A 370 9.54 -14.31 -27.48
CA SER A 370 9.75 -15.38 -28.46
C SER A 370 8.72 -15.34 -29.59
N GLU A 371 7.44 -15.10 -29.29
CA GLU A 371 6.38 -14.91 -30.28
C GLU A 371 6.33 -13.48 -30.86
N LYS A 372 7.29 -12.62 -30.48
CA LYS A 372 7.45 -11.24 -30.99
C LYS A 372 6.26 -10.32 -30.73
N ARG A 373 5.42 -10.59 -29.72
CA ARG A 373 4.35 -9.69 -29.29
C ARG A 373 4.90 -8.59 -28.37
N TYR A 374 5.86 -7.82 -28.88
CA TYR A 374 6.62 -6.83 -28.09
C TYR A 374 5.76 -5.70 -27.50
N GLN A 375 4.54 -5.49 -28.00
CA GLN A 375 3.56 -4.52 -27.50
C GLN A 375 2.70 -5.07 -26.35
N GLY A 376 2.92 -6.33 -25.94
CA GLY A 376 2.11 -7.02 -24.95
C GLY A 376 0.78 -7.52 -25.52
N PHE A 377 -0.08 -7.99 -24.62
CA PHE A 377 -1.38 -8.59 -24.91
C PHE A 377 -2.55 -7.59 -24.82
N GLY A 378 -2.24 -6.31 -24.54
CA GLY A 378 -3.19 -5.24 -24.27
C GLY A 378 -3.47 -5.12 -22.77
N VAL A 379 -3.74 -3.90 -22.31
CA VAL A 379 -3.97 -3.59 -20.89
C VAL A 379 -4.98 -4.53 -20.23
N GLY A 380 -4.62 -5.13 -19.10
CA GLY A 380 -5.45 -6.07 -18.34
C GLY A 380 -5.59 -7.48 -18.92
N ASN A 381 -4.83 -7.87 -19.95
CA ASN A 381 -5.01 -9.16 -20.64
C ASN A 381 -3.97 -10.22 -20.29
N VAL A 382 -2.96 -9.92 -19.49
CA VAL A 382 -1.95 -10.93 -19.10
C VAL A 382 -2.59 -12.17 -18.46
N GLU A 383 -3.60 -12.00 -17.60
CA GLU A 383 -4.31 -13.12 -16.98
C GLU A 383 -5.14 -13.93 -17.99
N GLN A 384 -5.73 -13.25 -18.99
CA GLN A 384 -6.45 -13.93 -20.08
C GLN A 384 -5.50 -14.76 -20.92
N TYR A 385 -4.32 -14.22 -21.27
CA TYR A 385 -3.30 -14.96 -22.01
C TYR A 385 -2.85 -16.22 -21.26
N ILE A 386 -2.56 -16.10 -19.95
CA ILE A 386 -2.17 -17.24 -19.12
C ILE A 386 -3.29 -18.28 -19.04
N LYS A 387 -4.55 -17.82 -18.91
CA LYS A 387 -5.71 -18.71 -18.92
C LYS A 387 -5.81 -19.51 -20.22
N ASP A 388 -5.52 -18.87 -21.35
CA ASP A 388 -5.58 -19.50 -22.67
C ASP A 388 -4.46 -20.55 -22.87
N GLN A 389 -3.36 -20.51 -22.09
CA GLN A 389 -2.31 -21.54 -22.12
C GLN A 389 -2.74 -22.85 -21.45
N GLY A 390 -3.67 -22.80 -20.48
CA GLY A 390 -4.24 -23.99 -19.84
C GLY A 390 -3.28 -24.85 -19.01
N ASN A 391 -2.06 -24.39 -18.74
CA ASN A 391 -0.95 -25.14 -18.15
C ASN A 391 -0.65 -24.81 -16.67
N THR A 392 -1.39 -23.89 -16.04
CA THR A 392 -1.09 -23.36 -14.69
C THR A 392 -2.02 -23.83 -13.58
N GLY A 393 -2.81 -24.88 -13.81
CA GLY A 393 -3.65 -25.49 -12.77
C GLY A 393 -4.68 -24.55 -12.13
N SER A 394 -5.25 -23.63 -12.93
CA SER A 394 -6.20 -22.58 -12.53
C SER A 394 -5.62 -21.35 -11.82
N ILE A 395 -4.29 -21.19 -11.80
CA ILE A 395 -3.62 -19.97 -11.32
C ILE A 395 -3.29 -19.08 -12.51
N TYR A 396 -4.00 -17.95 -12.64
CA TYR A 396 -3.85 -17.06 -13.80
C TYR A 396 -3.13 -15.75 -13.51
N SER A 397 -2.93 -15.42 -12.24
CA SER A 397 -2.27 -14.18 -11.83
C SER A 397 -0.73 -14.32 -11.89
N PRO A 398 -0.01 -13.36 -12.49
CA PRO A 398 1.44 -13.36 -12.55
C PRO A 398 2.15 -13.29 -11.19
N HIS A 399 1.49 -12.76 -10.14
CA HIS A 399 2.11 -12.53 -8.83
C HIS A 399 3.50 -11.87 -8.89
N CYS A 400 3.70 -10.99 -9.89
CA CYS A 400 4.96 -10.34 -10.19
C CYS A 400 4.66 -9.11 -11.04
N TYR A 401 4.65 -7.93 -10.43
CA TYR A 401 4.22 -6.71 -11.12
C TYR A 401 5.02 -6.36 -12.38
N PRO A 402 6.37 -6.51 -12.42
CA PRO A 402 7.11 -6.31 -13.67
C PRO A 402 6.67 -7.24 -14.81
N ILE A 403 6.28 -8.48 -14.49
CA ILE A 403 5.78 -9.45 -15.48
C ILE A 403 4.34 -9.13 -15.88
N GLU A 404 3.51 -8.64 -14.95
CA GLU A 404 2.18 -8.09 -15.25
C GLU A 404 2.29 -6.92 -16.23
N ILE A 405 3.19 -5.96 -15.98
CA ILE A 405 3.47 -4.84 -16.90
C ILE A 405 3.99 -5.33 -18.25
N LEU A 406 4.91 -6.30 -18.27
CA LEU A 406 5.41 -6.88 -19.52
C LEU A 406 4.29 -7.55 -20.33
N GLY A 407 3.41 -8.31 -19.67
CA GLY A 407 2.29 -8.96 -20.33
C GLY A 407 1.26 -7.96 -20.86
N ASP A 408 0.87 -6.98 -20.05
CA ASP A 408 -0.17 -6.02 -20.42
C ASP A 408 0.30 -4.95 -21.43
N PHE A 409 1.55 -4.50 -21.30
CA PHE A 409 2.08 -3.34 -22.00
C PHE A 409 3.36 -3.60 -22.80
N GLY A 410 3.86 -4.83 -22.79
CA GLY A 410 5.05 -5.20 -23.54
C GLY A 410 6.32 -4.49 -23.09
N ILE A 411 7.32 -4.52 -23.97
CA ILE A 411 8.61 -3.86 -23.77
C ILE A 411 8.44 -2.33 -23.59
N PRO A 412 7.62 -1.62 -24.39
CA PRO A 412 7.40 -0.18 -24.19
C PRO A 412 6.86 0.16 -22.79
N GLY A 413 5.94 -0.67 -22.27
CA GLY A 413 5.42 -0.52 -20.91
C GLY A 413 6.48 -0.67 -19.83
N VAL A 414 7.32 -1.71 -19.93
CA VAL A 414 8.42 -1.93 -18.97
C VAL A 414 9.42 -0.76 -19.01
N VAL A 415 9.75 -0.25 -20.20
CA VAL A 415 10.65 0.92 -20.34
C VAL A 415 10.01 2.17 -19.72
N LEU A 416 8.74 2.45 -20.02
CA LEU A 416 8.04 3.61 -19.48
C LEU A 416 7.92 3.53 -17.95
N PHE A 417 7.59 2.35 -17.42
CA PHE A 417 7.58 2.08 -15.99
C PHE A 417 8.95 2.25 -15.35
N GLY A 418 9.99 1.68 -15.96
CA GLY A 418 11.36 1.79 -15.47
C GLY A 418 11.83 3.25 -15.38
N ILE A 419 11.62 4.04 -16.44
CA ILE A 419 11.96 5.46 -16.46
C ILE A 419 11.22 6.20 -15.36
N TYR A 420 9.91 5.99 -15.26
CA TYR A 420 9.07 6.63 -14.26
C TYR A 420 9.49 6.26 -12.83
N TYR A 421 9.73 4.98 -12.57
CA TYR A 421 10.11 4.47 -11.27
C TYR A 421 11.49 4.96 -10.83
N LEU A 422 12.47 4.90 -11.73
CA LEU A 422 13.83 5.41 -11.50
C LEU A 422 13.83 6.94 -11.31
N TYR A 423 12.97 7.66 -12.02
CA TYR A 423 12.79 9.10 -11.79
C TYR A 423 12.33 9.37 -10.36
N LEU A 424 11.29 8.67 -9.87
CA LEU A 424 10.81 8.85 -8.50
C LEU A 424 11.87 8.50 -7.46
N LEU A 425 12.54 7.36 -7.63
CA LEU A 425 13.58 6.88 -6.71
C LEU A 425 14.78 7.83 -6.69
N GLY A 426 15.35 8.12 -7.85
CA GLY A 426 16.54 8.95 -7.99
C GLY A 426 16.29 10.39 -7.53
N TYR A 427 15.16 10.99 -7.89
CA TYR A 427 14.88 12.37 -7.52
C TYR A 427 14.52 12.53 -6.03
N ASN A 428 13.77 11.58 -5.45
CA ASN A 428 13.60 11.56 -3.99
C ASN A 428 14.94 11.37 -3.28
N PHE A 429 15.82 10.49 -3.76
CA PHE A 429 17.15 10.30 -3.17
C PHE A 429 18.01 11.58 -3.23
N ILE A 430 18.05 12.24 -4.39
CA ILE A 430 18.76 13.51 -4.57
C ILE A 430 18.23 14.57 -3.60
N LEU A 431 16.90 14.72 -3.49
CA LEU A 431 16.29 15.69 -2.58
C LEU A 431 16.49 15.30 -1.10
N ALA A 432 16.45 14.01 -0.79
CA ALA A 432 16.71 13.49 0.54
C ALA A 432 18.10 13.90 1.05
N ILE A 433 19.13 13.78 0.19
CA ILE A 433 20.48 14.22 0.50
C ILE A 433 20.59 15.75 0.50
N LYS A 434 20.23 16.41 -0.60
CA LYS A 434 20.45 17.86 -0.78
C LYS A 434 19.67 18.71 0.20
N LYS A 435 18.43 18.33 0.52
CA LYS A 435 17.54 19.04 1.44
C LYS A 435 17.50 18.42 2.83
N ARG A 436 18.30 17.36 3.09
CA ARG A 436 18.30 16.58 4.36
C ARG A 436 16.90 16.15 4.79
N SER A 437 16.04 15.83 3.84
CA SER A 437 14.63 15.52 4.09
C SER A 437 14.47 14.06 4.53
N THR A 438 14.08 13.86 5.79
CA THR A 438 13.72 12.54 6.34
C THR A 438 12.57 11.90 5.58
N MET A 439 11.62 12.71 5.09
CA MET A 439 10.45 12.23 4.35
C MET A 439 10.82 11.73 2.96
N CYS A 440 11.73 12.42 2.26
CA CYS A 440 12.26 11.92 0.99
C CYS A 440 13.04 10.60 1.19
N PHE A 441 13.79 10.45 2.29
CA PHE A 441 14.41 9.16 2.63
C PHE A 441 13.37 8.07 2.93
N ALA A 442 12.28 8.39 3.62
CA ALA A 442 11.18 7.45 3.84
C ALA A 442 10.58 6.98 2.51
N MET A 443 10.41 7.87 1.53
CA MET A 443 9.92 7.51 0.19
C MET A 443 10.93 6.67 -0.60
N VAL A 444 12.23 6.96 -0.50
CA VAL A 444 13.28 6.09 -1.07
C VAL A 444 13.20 4.68 -0.46
N ALA A 445 13.05 4.59 0.85
CA ALA A 445 12.90 3.30 1.54
C ALA A 445 11.62 2.55 1.14
N ALA A 446 10.50 3.26 0.96
CA ALA A 446 9.25 2.69 0.47
C ALA A 446 9.36 2.18 -0.96
N LEU A 447 9.97 2.95 -1.87
CA LEU A 447 10.23 2.51 -3.24
C LEU A 447 11.16 1.28 -3.23
N ILE A 448 12.28 1.29 -2.53
CA ILE A 448 13.17 0.11 -2.53
C ILE A 448 12.47 -1.12 -1.93
N ALA A 449 11.65 -0.96 -0.88
CA ALA A 449 10.87 -2.04 -0.31
C ALA A 449 9.74 -2.53 -1.23
N PHE A 450 9.17 -1.66 -2.06
CA PHE A 450 8.16 -2.04 -3.04
C PHE A 450 8.70 -3.04 -4.06
N ALA A 451 9.98 -2.96 -4.46
CA ALA A 451 10.55 -3.87 -5.45
C ALA A 451 10.31 -5.36 -5.09
N PRO A 452 10.76 -5.89 -3.93
CA PRO A 452 10.40 -7.24 -3.50
C PRO A 452 8.92 -7.40 -3.11
N ALA A 453 8.26 -6.39 -2.54
CA ALA A 453 6.84 -6.49 -2.17
C ALA A 453 5.91 -6.69 -3.38
N SER A 454 6.32 -6.20 -4.56
CA SER A 454 5.55 -6.28 -5.81
C SER A 454 5.36 -7.70 -6.36
N PHE A 455 6.04 -8.69 -5.76
CA PHE A 455 5.91 -10.12 -6.05
C PHE A 455 4.92 -10.85 -5.12
N GLY A 456 4.27 -10.14 -4.19
CA GLY A 456 3.32 -10.72 -3.25
C GLY A 456 1.87 -10.75 -3.80
N PRO A 457 1.26 -9.57 -4.01
CA PRO A 457 -0.14 -9.47 -4.43
C PRO A 457 -0.39 -10.05 -5.83
N SER A 458 -1.61 -10.49 -6.08
CA SER A 458 -2.03 -11.00 -7.40
C SER A 458 -2.05 -9.93 -8.49
N SER A 459 -2.32 -8.68 -8.11
CA SER A 459 -2.13 -7.52 -8.98
C SER A 459 -1.93 -6.29 -8.12
N ILE A 460 -0.94 -5.47 -8.47
CA ILE A 460 -0.64 -4.22 -7.75
C ILE A 460 -1.64 -3.12 -8.10
N THR A 461 -2.33 -3.22 -9.24
CA THR A 461 -3.33 -2.23 -9.68
C THR A 461 -4.41 -1.99 -8.63
N TYR A 462 -4.70 -3.00 -7.81
CA TYR A 462 -5.73 -3.00 -6.77
C TYR A 462 -5.19 -2.79 -5.35
N VAL A 463 -3.89 -2.55 -5.20
CA VAL A 463 -3.22 -2.36 -3.90
C VAL A 463 -3.04 -0.87 -3.64
N PHE A 464 -3.94 -0.28 -2.85
CA PHE A 464 -3.96 1.17 -2.62
C PHE A 464 -2.66 1.73 -2.05
N SER A 465 -1.93 0.96 -1.23
CA SER A 465 -0.69 1.40 -0.61
C SER A 465 0.38 1.77 -1.63
N TYR A 466 0.42 1.06 -2.76
CA TYR A 466 1.28 1.40 -3.89
C TYR A 466 0.95 2.79 -4.43
N TRP A 467 -0.34 3.06 -4.68
CA TRP A 467 -0.79 4.35 -5.21
C TRP A 467 -0.57 5.50 -4.22
N ILE A 468 -0.71 5.26 -2.91
CA ILE A 468 -0.33 6.21 -1.85
C ILE A 468 1.17 6.50 -1.89
N MET A 469 2.02 5.46 -1.90
CA MET A 469 3.48 5.60 -1.95
C MET A 469 3.90 6.41 -3.17
N ILE A 470 3.33 6.11 -4.32
CA ILE A 470 3.59 6.83 -5.57
C ILE A 470 3.17 8.30 -5.44
N GLY A 471 1.93 8.57 -5.00
CA GLY A 471 1.43 9.94 -4.85
C GLY A 471 2.23 10.75 -3.83
N LEU A 472 2.69 10.12 -2.75
CA LEU A 472 3.59 10.73 -1.77
C LEU A 472 4.99 11.00 -2.33
N SER A 473 5.54 10.06 -3.10
CA SER A 473 6.85 10.21 -3.75
C SER A 473 6.86 11.42 -4.67
N VAL A 474 5.79 11.61 -5.45
CA VAL A 474 5.61 12.78 -6.31
C VAL A 474 5.41 14.05 -5.47
N SER A 475 4.57 13.98 -4.43
CA SER A 475 4.31 15.12 -3.54
C SER A 475 5.58 15.61 -2.83
N CYS A 476 6.45 14.69 -2.40
CA CYS A 476 7.76 15.02 -1.82
C CYS A 476 8.64 15.75 -2.84
N ILE A 477 8.74 15.23 -4.07
CA ILE A 477 9.49 15.88 -5.15
C ILE A 477 8.99 17.30 -5.37
N GLN A 478 7.68 17.46 -5.53
CA GLN A 478 7.02 18.74 -5.78
C GLN A 478 7.30 19.77 -4.67
N VAL A 479 7.14 19.38 -3.41
CA VAL A 479 7.29 20.30 -2.27
C VAL A 479 8.75 20.67 -2.04
N TYR A 480 9.67 19.70 -2.05
CA TYR A 480 11.07 19.94 -1.70
C TYR A 480 11.92 20.48 -2.87
N ARG A 481 11.45 20.34 -4.12
CA ARG A 481 12.05 21.01 -5.27
C ARG A 481 11.79 22.52 -5.26
N ASN A 482 10.58 22.91 -4.85
CA ASN A 482 10.12 24.30 -4.84
C ASN A 482 10.44 25.03 -3.52
N SER A 483 10.96 24.34 -2.51
CA SER A 483 11.49 25.00 -1.32
C SER A 483 12.86 25.60 -1.64
N ASP A 484 12.88 26.92 -1.89
CA ASP A 484 14.10 27.70 -2.09
C ASP A 484 15.08 27.57 -0.91
N ASN A 485 16.34 27.95 -1.17
CA ASN A 485 17.54 27.82 -0.35
C ASN A 485 17.51 28.57 1.00
N GLU A 486 16.58 28.24 1.91
CA GLU A 486 16.84 28.49 3.33
C GLU A 486 17.69 27.34 3.87
N TYR A 487 19.01 27.54 3.88
CA TYR A 487 19.89 26.83 4.80
C TYR A 487 19.45 27.16 6.23
N ARG A 488 18.44 26.45 6.73
CA ARG A 488 18.02 26.58 8.13
C ARG A 488 19.05 25.88 9.01
N ARG A 489 19.61 26.65 9.95
CA ARG A 489 20.47 26.12 11.01
C ARG A 489 19.75 25.00 11.76
N THR A 490 20.56 24.06 12.21
CA THR A 490 20.27 22.76 12.82
C THR A 490 19.40 22.73 14.08
N SER A 491 18.80 23.86 14.51
CA SER A 491 17.86 23.89 15.64
C SER A 491 16.43 23.43 15.28
N ASP A 492 16.09 23.38 13.99
CA ASP A 492 14.70 23.28 13.52
C ASP A 492 14.31 21.90 12.97
N MET A 493 15.11 20.85 13.20
CA MET A 493 14.82 19.46 12.77
C MET A 493 13.58 18.83 13.43
N LYS A 494 12.90 19.59 14.27
CA LYS A 494 11.82 19.17 15.15
C LYS A 494 10.50 19.71 14.61
N GLU A 495 9.98 19.05 13.58
CA GLU A 495 8.82 19.55 12.82
C GLU A 495 7.46 19.18 13.40
N TYR A 496 7.41 18.24 14.34
CA TYR A 496 6.14 17.83 14.94
C TYR A 496 6.16 17.84 16.45
N LYS A 497 5.19 18.56 17.01
CA LYS A 497 4.75 18.44 18.40
C LYS A 497 3.53 17.50 18.45
N LEU A 498 3.54 16.56 19.39
CA LEU A 498 2.33 15.84 19.76
C LEU A 498 1.39 16.83 20.45
N VAL A 499 0.10 16.73 20.17
CA VAL A 499 -0.95 17.46 20.88
C VAL A 499 -1.33 16.66 22.10
#